data_AF-A0A370WZ87-F1
#
_entry.id   AF-A0A370WZ87-F1
#
_cell.length_a   1.000
_cell.length_b   1.000
_cell.length_c   1.000
_cell.angle_alpha   90.00
_cell.angle_beta   90.00
_cell.angle_gamma   90.00
#
_symmetry.space_group_name_H-M   'P 1'
#
loop_
_entity.id
_entity.type
_entity.pdbx_description
1 polymer ?
#
loop_
_entity_poly.entity_id
_entity_poly.type
_entity_poly.pdbx_seq_one_letter_code
_entity_poly.pdbx_strand_id
1 'polypeptide(L)'
;MKRFASAALLAGLTLVATAAMAQQQPVRDVSGRHHPNLARAQHQVDEAYRSVVAAQQANEFDLGGHAQRAKELLDQANIELKKAAEVSNEDHEHH
;
A
#
# COMPACT_ATOMS: atom_id res chain seq x y z
N MET A 1 36.64 10.33 -46.79
CA MET A 1 36.29 8.91 -46.98
C MET A 1 35.51 8.43 -45.75
N LYS A 2 34.29 7.94 -46.00
CA LYS A 2 33.40 7.03 -45.25
C LYS A 2 33.38 7.07 -43.70
N ARG A 3 32.24 7.56 -43.21
CA ARG A 3 31.60 7.27 -41.91
C ARG A 3 31.58 5.76 -41.64
N PHE A 4 32.02 5.33 -40.46
CA PHE A 4 31.70 4.00 -39.94
C PHE A 4 30.51 4.11 -39.00
N ALA A 5 29.49 3.32 -39.31
CA ALA A 5 28.21 3.25 -38.64
C ALA A 5 28.25 2.27 -37.46
N SER A 6 27.46 2.59 -36.44
CA SER A 6 26.54 1.75 -35.67
C SER A 6 26.92 0.31 -35.29
N ALA A 7 26.94 0.02 -33.98
CA ALA A 7 26.33 -1.15 -33.34
C ALA A 7 26.32 -0.91 -31.81
N ALA A 8 25.14 -0.77 -31.19
CA ALA A 8 24.54 -1.77 -30.30
C ALA A 8 25.39 -2.02 -29.03
N LEU A 9 24.93 -1.74 -27.80
CA LEU A 9 23.68 -2.18 -27.20
C LEU A 9 23.24 -1.23 -26.07
N LEU A 10 21.97 -0.83 -26.10
CA LEU A 10 21.25 -0.44 -24.90
C LEU A 10 21.16 -1.65 -23.96
N ALA A 11 21.91 -1.64 -22.86
CA ALA A 11 21.65 -2.54 -21.73
C ALA A 11 20.68 -1.83 -20.77
N GLY A 12 19.43 -1.70 -21.20
CA GLY A 12 18.31 -1.35 -20.32
C GLY A 12 18.01 -2.53 -19.41
N LEU A 13 18.72 -2.62 -18.29
CA LEU A 13 18.46 -3.63 -17.26
C LEU A 13 17.45 -3.05 -16.25
N THR A 14 16.20 -2.83 -16.69
CA THR A 14 15.08 -2.66 -15.75
C THR A 14 14.72 -4.03 -15.22
N LEU A 15 15.40 -4.45 -14.14
CA LEU A 15 14.99 -5.59 -13.33
C LEU A 15 13.65 -5.24 -12.67
N VAL A 16 12.54 -5.53 -13.35
CA VAL A 16 11.23 -5.63 -12.71
C VAL A 16 11.19 -6.98 -12.02
N ALA A 17 11.78 -7.06 -10.83
CA ALA A 17 11.55 -8.17 -9.93
C ALA A 17 10.12 -8.03 -9.38
N THR A 18 9.12 -8.56 -10.10
CA THR A 18 7.79 -8.78 -9.54
C THR A 18 7.89 -9.91 -8.54
N ALA A 19 8.39 -9.60 -7.34
CA ALA A 19 8.22 -10.46 -6.20
C ALA A 19 6.71 -10.46 -5.91
N ALA A 20 6.05 -11.58 -6.20
CA ALA A 20 4.67 -11.83 -5.79
C ALA A 20 4.64 -11.95 -4.27
N MET A 21 4.74 -10.80 -3.60
CA MET A 21 4.51 -10.70 -2.17
C MET A 21 3.03 -10.99 -2.00
N ALA A 22 2.71 -12.10 -1.33
CA ALA A 22 1.36 -12.34 -0.84
C ALA A 22 0.94 -11.08 -0.09
N GLN A 23 0.02 -10.30 -0.66
CA GLN A 23 -0.46 -9.06 -0.06
C GLN A 23 -1.16 -9.44 1.25
N GLN A 24 -0.44 -9.31 2.35
CA GLN A 24 -1.03 -9.39 3.68
C GLN A 24 -2.09 -8.31 3.75
N GLN A 25 -3.32 -8.74 4.03
CA GLN A 25 -4.43 -7.83 4.23
C GLN A 25 -4.14 -6.99 5.49
N PRO A 26 -4.47 -5.69 5.50
CA PRO A 26 -4.22 -4.83 6.66
C PRO A 26 -4.82 -5.43 7.93
N VAL A 27 -4.09 -5.40 9.04
CA VAL A 27 -4.53 -5.97 10.33
C VAL A 27 -5.76 -5.23 10.84
N ARG A 28 -6.82 -5.97 11.18
CA ARG A 28 -8.15 -5.44 11.52
C ARG A 28 -8.40 -5.58 13.02
N ASP A 29 -8.19 -4.53 13.81
CA ASP A 29 -8.43 -4.64 15.25
C ASP A 29 -8.63 -3.32 16.03
N VAL A 30 -9.21 -2.27 15.42
CA VAL A 30 -9.73 -1.14 16.23
C VAL A 30 -11.15 -1.45 16.67
N SER A 31 -11.39 -1.45 17.99
CA SER A 31 -12.73 -1.67 18.53
C SER A 31 -13.66 -0.51 18.18
N GLY A 32 -14.67 -0.78 17.35
CA GLY A 32 -15.72 0.19 17.02
C GLY A 32 -16.59 0.61 18.22
N ARG A 33 -16.56 -0.14 19.32
CA ARG A 33 -17.25 0.21 20.56
C ARG A 33 -16.54 1.33 21.32
N HIS A 34 -15.20 1.31 21.36
CA HIS A 34 -14.40 2.30 22.08
C HIS A 34 -14.00 3.47 21.17
N HIS A 35 -13.72 3.19 19.89
CA HIS A 35 -13.21 4.17 18.93
C HIS A 35 -14.00 4.15 17.61
N PRO A 36 -15.27 4.57 17.59
CA PRO A 36 -16.13 4.45 16.41
C PRO A 36 -15.57 5.19 15.17
N ASN A 37 -14.92 6.34 15.37
CA ASN A 37 -14.31 7.09 14.25
C ASN A 37 -13.03 6.44 13.71
N LEU A 38 -12.17 5.90 14.58
CA LEU A 38 -10.95 5.21 14.14
C LEU A 38 -11.29 3.87 13.47
N ALA A 39 -12.27 3.13 13.99
CA ALA A 39 -12.78 1.91 13.36
C ALA A 39 -13.38 2.21 11.97
N ARG A 40 -14.16 3.30 11.85
CA ARG A 40 -14.67 3.76 10.54
C ARG A 40 -13.54 4.14 9.59
N ALA A 41 -12.51 4.82 10.07
CA ALA A 41 -11.35 5.17 9.26
C ALA A 41 -10.59 3.91 8.77
N GLN A 42 -10.36 2.92 9.64
CA GLN A 42 -9.75 1.65 9.23
C GLN A 42 -10.56 0.95 8.15
N HIS A 43 -11.89 0.90 8.30
CA HIS A 43 -12.77 0.36 7.26
C HIS A 43 -12.61 1.11 5.92
N GLN A 44 -12.52 2.44 5.94
CA GLN A 44 -12.34 3.24 4.72
C GLN A 44 -10.97 2.98 4.07
N VAL A 45 -9.92 2.80 4.87
CA VAL A 45 -8.59 2.43 4.39
C VAL A 45 -8.60 1.04 3.74
N ASP A 46 -9.31 0.07 4.34
CA ASP A 46 -9.50 -1.28 3.76
C ASP A 46 -10.22 -1.21 2.39
N GLU A 47 -11.32 -0.47 2.30
CA GLU A 47 -12.07 -0.27 1.05
C GLU A 47 -11.19 0.37 -0.04
N ALA A 48 -10.42 1.40 0.34
CA ALA A 48 -9.49 2.06 -0.55
C ALA A 48 -8.40 1.10 -1.04
N TYR A 49 -7.83 0.27 -0.15
CA TYR A 49 -6.81 -0.72 -0.51
C TYR A 49 -7.34 -1.71 -1.54
N ARG A 50 -8.53 -2.28 -1.32
CA ARG A 50 -9.14 -3.19 -2.30
C ARG A 50 -9.41 -2.52 -3.64
N SER A 51 -9.83 -1.26 -3.61
CA SER A 51 -10.07 -0.48 -4.83
C SER A 51 -8.76 -0.27 -5.62
N VAL A 52 -7.64 -0.02 -4.94
CA VAL A 52 -6.32 0.05 -5.57
C VAL A 52 -5.90 -1.30 -6.16
N VAL A 53 -6.17 -2.42 -5.48
CA VAL A 53 -5.90 -3.76 -6.02
C VAL A 53 -6.70 -4.03 -7.28
N ALA A 54 -8.00 -3.70 -7.28
CA ALA A 54 -8.84 -3.83 -8.46
C ALA A 54 -8.33 -2.95 -9.61
N ALA A 55 -7.90 -1.72 -9.33
CA ALA A 55 -7.29 -0.84 -10.32
C ALA A 55 -6.00 -1.44 -10.91
N GLN A 56 -5.14 -2.05 -10.09
CA GLN A 56 -3.95 -2.75 -10.59
C GLN A 56 -4.32 -3.88 -11.55
N GLN A 57 -5.28 -4.72 -11.19
CA GLN A 57 -5.72 -5.83 -12.04
C GLN A 57 -6.33 -5.34 -13.35
N ALA A 58 -7.16 -4.29 -13.30
CA ALA A 58 -7.82 -3.72 -14.47
C ALA A 58 -6.86 -3.01 -15.45
N ASN A 59 -5.69 -2.60 -14.97
CA ASN A 59 -4.66 -1.91 -15.77
C ASN A 59 -3.42 -2.80 -16.00
N GLU A 60 -3.59 -4.14 -15.93
CA GLU A 60 -2.51 -5.10 -16.19
C GLU A 60 -1.23 -4.84 -15.37
N PHE A 61 -1.40 -4.27 -14.17
CA PHE A 61 -0.34 -3.84 -13.26
C PHE A 61 0.55 -2.68 -13.79
N ASP A 62 0.23 -2.10 -14.95
CA ASP A 62 0.93 -0.96 -15.55
C ASP A 62 0.39 0.39 -15.05
N LEU A 63 0.54 0.62 -13.75
CA LEU A 63 0.20 1.89 -13.10
C LEU A 63 1.44 2.66 -12.65
N GLY A 64 2.57 2.47 -13.35
CA GLY A 64 3.84 3.16 -13.06
C GLY A 64 4.37 2.95 -11.64
N GLY A 65 4.01 1.85 -10.98
CA GLY A 65 4.35 1.57 -9.58
C GLY A 65 3.55 2.37 -8.54
N HIS A 66 2.74 3.35 -8.94
CA HIS A 66 1.98 4.20 -8.01
C HIS A 66 0.94 3.43 -7.20
N ALA A 67 0.32 2.41 -7.80
CA ALA A 67 -0.65 1.59 -7.09
C ALA A 67 -0.01 0.72 -6.00
N GLN A 68 1.23 0.26 -6.21
CA GLN A 68 2.00 -0.40 -5.16
C GLN A 68 2.31 0.58 -4.02
N ARG A 69 2.78 1.78 -4.36
CA ARG A 69 3.07 2.82 -3.37
C ARG A 69 1.82 3.25 -2.58
N ALA A 70 0.67 3.35 -3.24
CA ALA A 70 -0.60 3.69 -2.60
C ALA A 70 -1.02 2.61 -1.58
N LYS A 71 -0.92 1.33 -1.91
CA LYS A 71 -1.20 0.23 -0.97
C LYS A 71 -0.30 0.27 0.26
N GLU A 72 1.00 0.54 0.08
CA GLU A 72 1.94 0.68 1.20
C GLU A 72 1.58 1.84 2.14
N LEU A 73 1.17 2.97 1.58
CA LEU A 73 0.73 4.13 2.36
C LEU A 73 -0.58 3.85 3.11
N LEU A 74 -1.51 3.15 2.47
CA LEU A 74 -2.77 2.74 3.10
C LEU A 74 -2.51 1.75 4.25
N ASP A 75 -1.59 0.80 4.07
CA ASP A 75 -1.20 -0.13 5.13
C ASP A 75 -0.55 0.60 6.31
N GLN A 76 0.36 1.55 6.05
CA GLN A 76 0.94 2.43 7.08
C GLN A 76 -0.14 3.24 7.82
N ALA A 77 -1.10 3.81 7.10
CA ALA A 77 -2.21 4.52 7.71
C ALA A 77 -3.04 3.60 8.62
N ASN A 78 -3.30 2.36 8.20
CA ASN A 78 -4.05 1.41 9.00
C ASN A 78 -3.33 1.04 10.32
N ILE A 79 -2.00 0.90 10.27
CA ILE A 79 -1.14 0.67 11.44
C ILE A 79 -1.22 1.85 12.41
N GLU A 80 -1.11 3.08 11.93
CA GLU A 80 -1.17 4.26 12.79
C GLU A 80 -2.56 4.47 13.43
N LEU A 81 -3.64 4.10 12.72
CA LEU A 81 -4.99 4.11 13.30
C LEU A 81 -5.13 3.13 14.48
N LYS A 82 -4.48 1.95 14.41
CA LYS A 82 -4.44 0.98 15.51
C LYS A 82 -3.65 1.53 16.69
N LYS A 83 -2.45 2.07 16.45
CA LYS A 83 -1.63 2.69 17.51
C LYS A 83 -2.36 3.84 18.21
N ALA A 84 -3.07 4.68 17.46
CA ALA A 84 -3.86 5.76 18.04
C ALA A 84 -4.96 5.24 18.99
N ALA A 85 -5.61 4.13 18.62
CA ALA A 85 -6.60 3.48 19.48
C ALA A 85 -5.95 2.84 20.72
N GLU A 86 -4.76 2.25 20.59
CA GLU A 86 -3.99 1.66 21.69
C GLU A 86 -3.59 2.72 22.72
N VAL A 87 -3.02 3.84 22.28
CA VAL A 87 -2.69 4.98 23.16
C VAL A 87 -3.92 5.47 23.91
N SER A 88 -5.05 5.65 23.21
CA SER A 88 -6.27 6.14 23.85
C SER A 88 -6.89 5.12 24.82
N ASN A 89 -6.65 3.82 24.64
CA ASN A 89 -7.06 2.78 25.58
C ASN A 89 -6.16 2.77 26.82
N GLU A 90 -4.84 2.88 26.64
CA GLU A 90 -3.87 2.97 27.74
C GLU A 90 -4.16 4.17 28.64
N ASP A 91 -4.44 5.34 28.06
CA ASP A 91 -4.82 6.54 28.82
C ASP A 91 -6.10 6.32 29.66
N HIS A 92 -7.09 5.58 29.17
CA HIS A 92 -8.32 5.30 29.93
C HIS A 92 -8.14 4.31 31.08
N GLU A 93 -7.22 3.35 30.98
CA GLU A 93 -6.95 2.38 32.05
C GLU A 93 -6.15 3.00 33.23
N HIS A 94 -5.57 4.19 33.03
CA HIS A 94 -4.78 4.91 34.04
C HIS A 94 -5.57 5.97 34.84
N HIS A 95 -6.87 6.14 34.58
CA HIS A 95 -7.75 7.12 35.25
C HIS A 95 -8.82 6.46 36.11
#